data_AF-A0A8J5RE86-F1
#
_entry.id   AF-A0A8J5RE86-F1
#
_cell.length_a   1.000
_cell.length_b   1.000
_cell.length_c   1.000
_cell.angle_alpha   90.00
_cell.angle_beta   90.00
_cell.angle_gamma   90.00
#
_symmetry.space_group_name_H-M   'P 1'
#
loop_
_entity.id
_entity.type
_entity.pdbx_description
1 polymer ?
#
loop_
_entity_poly.entity_id
_entity_poly.type
_entity_poly.pdbx_seq_one_letter_code
_entity_poly.pdbx_strand_id
1 'polypeptide(L)'
;MGATEGLNTDTLRDPQCCARLEDVSARLPSLVPGVVKAKELLLQLISISQHLHLAHAEFESYSAQKRKELDEAQRELAIHEATSENQKKEEILVHEKCEANDELIASLTTQLNEAIAVSKILQEEKAQFAHRPSECEANGKKWNGAIVEAAAGVEQAASNLQVKVASCEQNVDDLLKSLKTWSAISN
;
A
#
# COMPACT_ATOMS: atom_id res chain seq x y z
N MET A 1 -76.32 12.68 40.53
CA MET A 1 -75.65 13.46 39.48
C MET A 1 -76.31 13.11 38.16
N GLY A 2 -76.85 14.09 37.45
CA GLY A 2 -77.56 13.92 36.19
C GLY A 2 -76.64 13.40 35.09
N ALA A 3 -77.18 12.67 34.12
CA ALA A 3 -76.40 12.11 33.01
C ALA A 3 -75.79 13.16 32.06
N THR A 4 -76.21 14.42 32.19
CA THR A 4 -75.69 15.56 31.42
C THR A 4 -74.79 16.49 32.24
N GLU A 5 -74.69 16.29 33.56
CA GLU A 5 -73.80 17.08 34.41
C GLU A 5 -72.35 16.68 34.13
N GLY A 6 -71.55 17.64 33.67
CA GLY A 6 -70.12 17.44 33.39
C GLY A 6 -69.79 16.91 31.99
N LEU A 7 -70.77 16.85 31.07
CA LEU A 7 -70.49 16.50 29.67
C LEU A 7 -69.59 17.55 29.00
N ASN A 8 -68.48 17.08 28.46
CA ASN A 8 -67.54 17.81 27.63
C ASN A 8 -66.91 16.84 26.59
N THR A 9 -66.07 17.36 25.71
CA THR A 9 -65.42 16.59 24.65
C THR A 9 -64.62 15.38 25.15
N ASP A 10 -64.03 15.45 26.33
CA ASP A 10 -63.22 14.36 26.89
C ASP A 10 -64.10 13.27 27.48
N THR A 11 -65.14 13.64 28.23
CA THR A 11 -66.13 12.68 28.77
C THR A 11 -66.95 12.01 27.66
N LEU A 12 -67.20 12.67 26.53
CA LEU A 12 -67.91 12.08 25.39
C LEU A 12 -67.08 11.03 24.64
N ARG A 13 -65.76 10.95 24.87
CA ARG A 13 -64.90 9.88 24.34
C ARG A 13 -64.92 8.62 25.20
N ASP A 14 -65.41 8.71 26.44
CA ASP A 14 -65.52 7.59 27.36
C ASP A 14 -66.71 6.69 26.96
N PRO A 15 -66.47 5.40 26.63
CA PRO A 15 -67.53 4.47 26.28
C PRO A 15 -68.56 4.29 27.42
N GLN A 16 -68.16 4.48 28.69
CA GLN A 16 -69.10 4.44 29.81
C GLN A 16 -70.05 5.64 29.81
N CYS A 17 -69.59 6.80 29.35
CA CYS A 17 -70.44 7.97 29.18
C CYS A 17 -71.47 7.75 28.06
N CYS A 18 -71.05 7.19 26.93
CA CYS A 18 -71.95 6.83 25.83
C CYS A 18 -73.05 5.87 26.28
N ALA A 19 -72.69 4.79 26.98
CA ALA A 19 -73.64 3.80 27.51
C ALA A 19 -74.66 4.43 28.49
N ARG A 20 -74.22 5.39 29.31
CA ARG A 20 -75.12 6.15 30.21
C ARG A 20 -76.08 7.06 29.44
N LEU A 21 -75.63 7.69 28.36
CA LEU A 21 -76.51 8.51 27.50
C LEU A 21 -77.54 7.64 26.78
N GLU A 22 -77.15 6.46 26.31
CA GLU A 22 -78.05 5.46 25.71
C GLU A 22 -79.14 4.99 26.68
N ASP A 23 -78.78 4.65 27.92
CA ASP A 23 -79.73 4.26 28.98
C ASP A 23 -80.73 5.39 29.29
N VAL A 24 -80.26 6.64 29.33
CA VAL A 24 -81.13 7.81 29.54
C VAL A 24 -82.08 7.99 28.36
N SER A 25 -81.59 7.86 27.12
CA SER A 25 -82.43 7.96 25.92
C SER A 25 -83.51 6.88 25.87
N ALA A 26 -83.18 5.66 26.29
CA ALA A 26 -84.12 4.53 26.37
C ALA A 26 -85.26 4.79 27.38
N ARG A 27 -84.98 5.52 28.46
CA ARG A 27 -85.96 5.84 29.52
C ARG A 27 -86.83 7.07 29.22
N LEU A 28 -86.51 7.87 28.20
CA LEU A 28 -87.27 9.08 27.86
C LEU A 28 -88.59 8.75 27.11
N PRO A 29 -89.74 9.33 27.54
CA PRO A 29 -91.03 9.17 26.86
C PRO A 29 -91.00 9.63 25.41
N SER A 30 -91.56 8.82 24.50
CA SER A 30 -91.53 9.07 23.05
C SER A 30 -92.67 9.96 22.51
N LEU A 31 -93.72 10.20 23.31
CA LEU A 31 -94.97 10.84 22.85
C LEU A 31 -95.31 12.17 23.56
N VAL A 32 -94.39 12.72 24.37
CA VAL A 32 -94.56 14.02 25.02
C VAL A 32 -93.90 15.10 24.15
N PRO A 33 -94.65 16.05 23.54
CA PRO A 33 -94.09 16.99 22.56
C PRO A 33 -92.88 17.79 23.05
N GLY A 34 -92.81 18.13 24.35
CA GLY A 34 -91.66 18.83 24.94
C GLY A 34 -90.40 17.95 25.13
N VAL A 35 -90.54 16.63 25.11
CA VAL A 35 -89.46 15.65 25.33
C VAL A 35 -88.89 15.13 24.00
N VAL A 36 -89.70 15.11 22.93
CA VAL A 36 -89.29 14.61 21.60
C VAL A 36 -88.04 15.33 21.10
N LYS A 37 -88.01 16.66 21.14
CA LYS A 37 -86.86 17.47 20.69
C LYS A 37 -85.60 17.23 21.54
N ALA A 38 -85.76 17.02 22.85
CA ALA A 38 -84.63 16.71 23.73
C ALA A 38 -84.08 15.31 23.47
N LYS A 39 -84.96 14.34 23.16
CA LYS A 39 -84.57 12.97 22.81
C LYS A 39 -83.82 12.92 21.48
N GLU A 40 -84.23 13.69 20.47
CA GLU A 40 -83.50 13.80 19.20
C GLU A 40 -82.08 14.35 19.39
N LEU A 41 -81.93 15.43 20.17
CA LEU A 41 -80.61 15.99 20.48
C LEU A 41 -79.72 15.01 21.27
N LEU A 42 -80.31 14.24 22.20
CA LEU A 42 -79.59 13.21 22.93
C LEU A 42 -79.12 12.07 22.02
N LEU A 43 -79.94 11.65 21.05
CA LEU A 43 -79.56 10.65 20.05
C LEU A 43 -78.42 11.15 19.14
N GLN A 44 -78.45 12.42 18.74
CA GLN A 44 -77.33 13.03 18.01
C GLN A 44 -76.05 13.04 18.85
N LEU A 45 -76.15 13.35 20.15
CA LEU A 45 -75.02 13.37 21.06
C LEU A 45 -74.42 11.97 21.29
N ILE A 46 -75.27 10.94 21.41
CA ILE A 46 -74.84 9.53 21.46
C ILE A 46 -74.08 9.18 20.19
N SER A 47 -74.63 9.50 19.01
CA SER A 47 -73.96 9.25 17.73
C SER A 47 -72.59 9.95 17.64
N ILE A 48 -72.49 11.19 18.10
CA ILE A 48 -71.21 11.92 18.16
C ILE A 48 -70.23 11.23 19.14
N SER A 49 -70.71 10.82 20.32
CA SER A 49 -69.90 10.12 21.34
C SER A 49 -69.32 8.80 20.81
N GLN A 50 -70.13 7.99 20.11
CA GLN A 50 -69.69 6.74 19.48
C GLN A 50 -68.60 7.00 18.42
N HIS A 51 -68.78 7.99 17.54
CA HIS A 51 -67.78 8.34 16.54
C HIS A 51 -66.49 8.87 17.16
N LEU A 52 -66.59 9.70 18.21
CA LEU A 52 -65.43 10.23 18.93
C LEU A 52 -64.62 9.12 19.61
N HIS A 53 -65.29 8.13 20.21
CA HIS A 53 -64.62 6.98 20.81
C HIS A 53 -63.83 6.17 19.77
N LEU A 54 -64.46 5.82 18.64
CA LEU A 54 -63.82 5.06 17.57
C LEU A 54 -62.64 5.81 16.96
N ALA A 55 -62.83 7.08 16.59
CA ALA A 55 -61.78 7.90 16.01
C ALA A 55 -60.59 8.08 16.97
N HIS A 56 -60.84 8.20 18.28
CA HIS A 56 -59.78 8.29 19.27
C HIS A 56 -59.01 6.97 19.42
N ALA A 57 -59.70 5.83 19.45
CA ALA A 57 -59.05 4.51 19.49
C ALA A 57 -58.18 4.26 18.25
N GLU A 58 -58.67 4.60 17.06
CA GLU A 58 -57.93 4.51 15.80
C GLU A 58 -56.69 5.43 15.82
N PHE A 59 -56.85 6.67 16.29
CA PHE A 59 -55.75 7.62 16.41
C PHE A 59 -54.67 7.13 17.38
N GLU A 60 -55.04 6.66 18.56
CA GLU A 60 -54.07 6.16 19.54
C GLU A 60 -53.31 4.95 19.00
N SER A 61 -54.02 3.99 18.40
CA SER A 61 -53.40 2.81 17.76
C SER A 61 -52.43 3.20 16.66
N TYR A 62 -52.86 4.08 15.73
CA TYR A 62 -52.02 4.56 14.64
C TYR A 62 -50.81 5.35 15.15
N SER A 63 -51.01 6.23 16.14
CA SER A 63 -49.93 7.04 16.71
C SER A 63 -48.90 6.19 17.46
N ALA A 64 -49.34 5.12 18.13
CA ALA A 64 -48.46 4.17 18.81
C ALA A 64 -47.63 3.37 17.80
N GLN A 65 -48.25 2.94 16.68
CA GLN A 65 -47.54 2.30 15.59
C GLN A 65 -46.50 3.25 14.97
N LYS A 66 -46.87 4.49 14.66
CA LYS A 66 -45.96 5.47 14.08
C LYS A 66 -44.80 5.83 15.00
N ARG A 67 -45.03 5.88 16.31
CA ARG A 67 -43.94 6.04 17.30
C ARG A 67 -42.95 4.86 17.25
N LYS A 68 -43.44 3.62 17.18
CA LYS A 68 -42.56 2.45 17.03
C LYS A 68 -41.75 2.47 15.73
N GLU A 69 -42.38 2.84 14.62
CA GLU A 69 -41.68 2.97 13.33
C GLU A 69 -40.60 4.06 13.37
N LEU A 70 -40.88 5.18 14.04
CA LEU A 70 -39.90 6.24 14.24
C LEU A 70 -38.72 5.79 15.11
N ASP A 71 -38.99 5.10 16.22
CA ASP A 71 -37.96 4.58 17.12
C ASP A 71 -37.06 3.55 16.42
N GLU A 72 -37.64 2.71 15.54
CA GLU A 72 -36.87 1.76 14.70
C GLU A 72 -35.98 2.50 13.71
N ALA A 73 -36.54 3.45 12.96
CA ALA A 73 -35.79 4.23 11.97
C ALA A 73 -34.63 5.02 12.62
N GLN A 74 -34.84 5.57 13.81
CA GLN A 74 -33.79 6.23 14.57
C GLN A 74 -32.66 5.26 14.98
N ARG A 75 -33.00 4.03 15.35
CA ARG A 75 -32.01 3.00 15.68
C ARG A 75 -31.22 2.55 14.46
N GLU A 76 -31.90 2.30 13.35
CA GLU A 76 -31.25 1.93 12.08
C GLU A 76 -30.31 3.04 11.60
N LEU A 77 -30.74 4.31 11.70
CA LEU A 77 -29.90 5.46 11.37
C LEU A 77 -28.63 5.49 12.24
N ALA A 78 -28.76 5.32 13.56
CA ALA A 78 -27.61 5.31 14.46
C ALA A 78 -26.63 4.15 14.16
N ILE A 79 -27.14 2.97 13.79
CA ILE A 79 -26.31 1.83 13.38
C ILE A 79 -25.58 2.15 12.07
N HIS A 80 -26.26 2.74 11.09
CA HIS A 80 -25.66 3.14 9.82
C HIS A 80 -24.59 4.22 10.01
N GLU A 81 -24.84 5.22 10.85
CA GLU A 81 -23.87 6.27 11.17
C GLU A 81 -22.61 5.68 11.83
N ALA A 82 -22.79 4.81 12.83
CA ALA A 82 -21.67 4.14 13.50
C ALA A 82 -20.86 3.25 12.53
N THR A 83 -21.56 2.54 11.64
CA THR A 83 -20.91 1.71 10.61
C THR A 83 -20.13 2.56 9.62
N SER A 84 -20.71 3.66 9.16
CA SER A 84 -20.07 4.61 8.24
C SER A 84 -18.83 5.25 8.87
N GLU A 85 -18.89 5.63 10.15
CA GLU A 85 -17.74 6.19 10.86
C GLU A 85 -16.59 5.17 10.98
N ASN A 86 -16.91 3.91 11.26
CA ASN A 86 -15.91 2.83 11.30
C ASN A 86 -15.30 2.57 9.92
N GLN A 87 -16.11 2.53 8.86
CA GLN A 87 -15.62 2.37 7.49
C GLN A 87 -14.67 3.51 7.10
N LYS A 88 -15.01 4.76 7.46
CA LYS A 88 -14.15 5.90 7.20
C LYS A 88 -12.80 5.80 7.94
N LYS A 89 -12.80 5.33 9.19
CA LYS A 89 -11.56 5.10 9.95
C LYS A 89 -10.70 4.01 9.31
N GLU A 90 -11.32 2.94 8.84
CA GLU A 90 -10.63 1.85 8.14
C GLU A 90 -10.03 2.33 6.82
N GLU A 91 -10.79 3.12 6.04
CA GLU A 91 -10.32 3.70 4.78
C GLU A 91 -9.09 4.60 4.98
N ILE A 92 -9.09 5.46 6.01
CA ILE A 92 -7.94 6.29 6.37
C ILE A 92 -6.72 5.42 6.71
N LEU A 93 -6.91 4.38 7.52
CA LEU A 93 -5.81 3.50 7.93
C LEU A 93 -5.24 2.69 6.75
N VAL A 94 -6.09 2.27 5.81
CA VAL A 94 -5.64 1.63 4.57
C VAL A 94 -4.86 2.62 3.72
N HIS A 95 -5.33 3.86 3.58
CA HIS A 95 -4.66 4.90 2.82
C HIS A 95 -3.26 5.20 3.38
N GLU A 96 -3.14 5.43 4.69
CA GLU A 96 -1.84 5.66 5.37
C GLU A 96 -0.86 4.49 5.15
N LYS A 97 -1.36 3.25 5.19
CA LYS A 97 -0.54 2.07 4.89
C LYS A 97 -0.08 2.01 3.44
N CYS A 98 -0.93 2.41 2.50
CA CYS A 98 -0.55 2.47 1.08
C CYS A 98 0.54 3.51 0.86
N GLU A 99 0.40 4.72 1.41
CA GLU A 99 1.42 5.77 1.31
C GLU A 99 2.77 5.31 1.89
N ALA A 100 2.77 4.71 3.08
CA ALA A 100 3.99 4.16 3.69
C ALA A 100 4.64 3.04 2.84
N ASN A 101 3.82 2.20 2.21
CA ASN A 101 4.31 1.16 1.30
C ASN A 101 4.90 1.76 0.02
N ASP A 102 4.30 2.80 -0.55
CA ASP A 102 4.81 3.48 -1.74
C ASP A 102 6.17 4.13 -1.47
N GLU A 103 6.35 4.77 -0.31
CA GLU A 103 7.65 5.30 0.14
C GLU A 103 8.70 4.18 0.27
N LEU A 104 8.32 3.05 0.87
CA LEU A 104 9.19 1.89 1.01
C LEU A 104 9.59 1.31 -0.35
N ILE A 105 8.64 1.18 -1.28
CA ILE A 105 8.87 0.69 -2.64
C ILE A 105 9.84 1.63 -3.37
N ALA A 106 9.67 2.94 -3.26
CA ALA A 106 10.58 3.91 -3.88
C ALA A 106 12.01 3.80 -3.33
N SER A 107 12.15 3.65 -2.00
CA SER A 107 13.44 3.46 -1.35
C SER A 107 14.12 2.16 -1.79
N LEU A 108 13.39 1.03 -1.77
CA LEU A 108 13.92 -0.27 -2.19
C LEU A 108 14.28 -0.28 -3.67
N THR A 109 13.49 0.39 -4.52
CA THR A 109 13.78 0.52 -5.95
C THR A 109 15.09 1.29 -6.18
N THR A 110 15.32 2.34 -5.41
CA THR A 110 16.56 3.13 -5.47
C THR A 110 17.75 2.26 -5.06
N GLN A 111 17.66 1.57 -3.92
CA GLN A 111 18.70 0.67 -3.43
C GLN A 111 19.01 -0.47 -4.42
N LEU A 112 17.98 -1.03 -5.07
CA LEU A 112 18.16 -2.06 -6.09
C LEU A 112 18.91 -1.53 -7.31
N ASN A 113 18.57 -0.33 -7.78
CA ASN A 113 19.25 0.29 -8.92
C ASN A 113 20.72 0.60 -8.60
N GLU A 114 21.01 1.07 -7.39
CA GLU A 114 22.39 1.26 -6.92
C GLU A 114 23.16 -0.06 -6.88
N ALA A 115 22.56 -1.12 -6.34
CA ALA A 115 23.18 -2.44 -6.29
C ALA A 115 23.45 -3.01 -7.70
N ILE A 116 22.52 -2.81 -8.64
CA ILE A 116 22.70 -3.20 -10.05
C ILE A 116 23.88 -2.44 -10.67
N ALA A 117 23.98 -1.12 -10.43
CA ALA A 117 25.09 -0.31 -10.94
C ALA A 117 26.44 -0.79 -10.39
N VAL A 118 26.53 -1.05 -9.09
CA VAL A 118 27.74 -1.60 -8.44
C VAL A 118 28.09 -2.98 -8.99
N SER A 119 27.09 -3.86 -9.15
CA SER A 119 27.31 -5.19 -9.71
C SER A 119 27.88 -5.14 -11.13
N LYS A 120 27.44 -4.19 -11.95
CA LYS A 120 27.95 -4.02 -13.31
C LYS A 120 29.43 -3.60 -13.31
N ILE A 121 29.79 -2.63 -12.47
CA ILE A 121 31.18 -2.19 -12.31
C ILE A 121 32.08 -3.36 -11.89
N LEU A 122 31.67 -4.12 -10.88
CA LEU A 122 32.43 -5.29 -10.41
C LEU A 122 32.59 -6.36 -11.48
N GLN A 123 31.59 -6.53 -12.34
CA GLN A 123 31.67 -7.48 -13.45
C GLN A 123 32.65 -7.03 -14.53
N GLU A 124 32.71 -5.74 -14.83
CA GLU A 124 33.70 -5.13 -15.73
C GLU A 124 35.12 -5.25 -15.15
N GLU A 125 35.31 -4.95 -13.87
CA GLU A 125 36.59 -5.15 -13.17
C GLU A 125 37.04 -6.61 -13.20
N LYS A 126 36.13 -7.55 -12.91
CA LYS A 126 36.42 -8.99 -12.98
C LYS A 126 36.90 -9.41 -14.37
N ALA A 127 36.29 -8.88 -15.43
CA ALA A 127 36.73 -9.16 -16.79
C ALA A 127 38.14 -8.63 -17.05
N GLN A 128 38.46 -7.40 -16.60
CA GLN A 128 39.81 -6.84 -16.72
C GLN A 128 40.85 -7.68 -15.97
N PHE A 129 40.55 -8.12 -14.74
CA PHE A 129 41.45 -8.97 -13.96
C PHE A 129 41.67 -10.35 -14.59
N ALA A 130 40.70 -10.89 -15.34
CA ALA A 130 40.88 -12.15 -16.04
C ALA A 130 41.89 -12.07 -17.21
N HIS A 131 41.99 -10.93 -17.88
CA HIS A 131 42.89 -10.76 -19.04
C HIS A 131 44.34 -10.42 -18.66
N ARG A 132 44.53 -9.67 -17.56
CA ARG A 132 45.83 -9.16 -17.09
C ARG A 132 46.94 -10.22 -16.95
N PRO A 133 46.69 -11.41 -16.37
CA PRO A 133 47.73 -12.43 -16.21
C PRO A 133 48.26 -12.92 -17.56
N SER A 134 47.38 -13.10 -18.55
CA SER A 134 47.76 -13.59 -19.88
C SER A 134 48.63 -12.58 -20.64
N GLU A 135 48.34 -11.28 -20.52
CA GLU A 135 49.17 -10.22 -21.09
C GLU A 135 50.53 -10.12 -20.40
N CYS A 136 50.56 -10.19 -19.06
CA CYS A 136 51.81 -10.22 -18.31
C CYS A 136 52.67 -11.44 -18.67
N GLU A 137 52.06 -12.62 -18.82
CA GLU A 137 52.76 -13.84 -19.20
C GLU A 137 53.30 -13.76 -20.64
N ALA A 138 52.50 -13.27 -21.60
CA ALA A 138 52.92 -13.09 -22.98
C ALA A 138 54.08 -12.08 -23.10
N ASN A 139 53.97 -10.95 -22.39
CA ASN A 139 55.05 -9.96 -22.32
C ASN A 139 56.31 -10.56 -21.67
N GLY A 140 56.16 -11.32 -20.58
CA GLY A 140 57.26 -12.01 -19.92
C GLY A 140 58.00 -12.95 -20.87
N LYS A 141 57.28 -13.78 -21.64
CA LYS A 141 57.88 -14.65 -22.67
C LYS A 141 58.61 -13.87 -23.74
N LYS A 142 58.04 -12.77 -24.23
CA LYS A 142 58.66 -11.90 -25.24
C LYS A 142 59.97 -11.29 -24.75
N TRP A 143 59.97 -10.69 -23.55
CA TRP A 143 61.18 -10.10 -22.97
C TRP A 143 62.24 -11.15 -22.69
N ASN A 144 61.84 -12.32 -22.19
CA ASN A 144 62.77 -13.43 -21.95
C ASN A 144 63.43 -13.90 -23.26
N GLY A 145 62.65 -14.03 -24.34
CA GLY A 145 63.18 -14.36 -25.67
C GLY A 145 64.21 -13.32 -26.16
N ALA A 146 63.89 -12.03 -26.04
CA ALA A 146 64.79 -10.95 -26.42
C ALA A 146 66.09 -10.95 -25.59
N ILE A 147 66.01 -11.25 -24.29
CA ILE A 147 67.19 -11.38 -23.42
C ILE A 147 68.06 -12.56 -23.86
N VAL A 148 67.46 -13.71 -24.16
CA VAL A 148 68.19 -14.91 -24.63
C VAL A 148 68.88 -14.64 -25.96
N GLU A 149 68.20 -14.02 -26.93
CA GLU A 149 68.80 -13.62 -28.21
C GLU A 149 69.96 -12.64 -28.02
N ALA A 150 69.78 -11.62 -27.18
CA ALA A 150 70.84 -10.66 -26.88
C ALA A 150 72.05 -11.33 -26.23
N ALA A 151 71.83 -12.25 -25.28
CA ALA A 151 72.88 -13.00 -24.61
C ALA A 151 73.66 -13.88 -25.60
N ALA A 152 72.97 -14.61 -26.48
CA ALA A 152 73.60 -15.41 -27.53
C ALA A 152 74.42 -14.54 -28.51
N GLY A 153 73.91 -13.35 -28.86
CA GLY A 153 74.64 -12.39 -29.69
C GLY A 153 75.92 -11.89 -29.03
N VAL A 154 75.87 -11.59 -27.73
CA VAL A 154 77.05 -11.20 -26.94
C VAL A 154 78.06 -12.34 -26.86
N GLU A 155 77.61 -13.57 -26.60
CA GLU A 155 78.48 -14.75 -26.52
C GLU A 155 79.17 -15.04 -27.87
N GLN A 156 78.43 -14.94 -28.97
CA GLN A 156 78.99 -15.06 -30.32
C GLN A 156 80.01 -13.95 -30.62
N ALA A 157 79.71 -12.70 -30.24
CA ALA A 157 80.62 -11.59 -30.42
C ALA A 157 81.90 -11.77 -29.59
N ALA A 158 81.77 -12.25 -28.35
CA ALA A 158 82.91 -12.56 -27.47
C ALA A 158 83.78 -13.67 -28.07
N SER A 159 83.19 -14.76 -28.57
CA SER A 159 83.91 -15.85 -29.25
C SER A 159 84.66 -15.34 -30.49
N ASN A 160 84.00 -14.53 -31.32
CA ASN A 160 84.64 -13.92 -32.49
C ASN A 160 85.81 -13.01 -32.11
N LEU A 161 85.69 -12.24 -31.03
CA LEU A 161 86.77 -11.42 -30.51
C LEU A 161 87.92 -12.28 -29.99
N GLN A 162 87.64 -13.37 -29.29
CA GLN A 162 88.65 -14.29 -28.79
C GLN A 162 89.47 -14.93 -29.92
N VAL A 163 88.82 -15.34 -31.01
CA VAL A 163 89.51 -15.83 -32.22
C VAL A 163 90.40 -14.75 -32.83
N LYS A 164 89.93 -13.50 -32.91
CA LYS A 164 90.73 -12.38 -33.42
C LYS A 164 91.95 -12.09 -32.53
N VAL A 165 91.78 -12.11 -31.21
CA VAL A 165 92.87 -11.94 -30.25
C VAL A 165 93.91 -13.04 -30.43
N ALA A 166 93.51 -14.31 -30.44
CA ALA A 166 94.42 -15.44 -30.64
C ALA A 166 95.19 -15.35 -31.98
N SER A 167 94.52 -14.90 -33.06
CA SER A 167 95.19 -14.66 -34.35
C SER A 167 96.21 -13.52 -34.28
N CYS A 168 95.89 -12.42 -33.59
CA CYS A 168 96.84 -11.33 -33.36
C CYS A 168 98.05 -11.79 -32.53
N GLU A 169 97.83 -12.56 -31.46
CA GLU A 169 98.89 -13.14 -30.64
C GLU A 169 99.81 -14.04 -31.49
N GLN A 170 99.24 -14.92 -32.30
CA GLN A 170 100.00 -15.78 -33.21
C GLN A 170 100.83 -14.96 -34.21
N ASN A 171 100.25 -13.92 -34.81
CA ASN A 171 100.97 -13.03 -35.73
C ASN A 171 102.15 -12.32 -35.05
N VAL A 172 101.98 -11.90 -33.79
CA VAL A 172 103.06 -11.30 -32.99
C VAL A 172 104.17 -12.31 -32.75
N ASP A 173 103.83 -13.55 -32.36
CA ASP A 173 104.80 -14.61 -32.15
C ASP A 173 105.59 -14.96 -33.42
N ASP A 174 104.92 -15.02 -34.57
CA ASP A 174 105.56 -15.30 -35.85
C ASP A 174 106.47 -14.15 -36.32
N LEU A 175 106.07 -12.89 -36.08
CA LEU A 175 106.93 -11.71 -36.30
C LEU A 175 108.16 -11.74 -35.39
N LEU A 176 107.98 -12.03 -34.09
CA LEU A 176 109.08 -12.15 -33.13
C LEU A 176 110.06 -13.27 -33.51
N LYS A 177 109.54 -14.44 -33.94
CA LYS A 177 110.37 -15.52 -34.48
C LYS A 177 111.16 -15.05 -35.69
N SER A 178 110.49 -14.43 -36.67
CA SER A 178 111.11 -13.95 -37.91
C SER A 178 112.22 -12.91 -37.64
N LEU A 179 112.00 -12.00 -36.70
CA LEU A 179 113.00 -11.02 -36.25
C LEU A 179 114.21 -11.72 -35.60
N LYS A 180 113.98 -12.72 -34.76
CA LYS A 180 115.06 -13.51 -34.14
C LYS A 180 115.88 -14.25 -35.20
N THR A 181 115.25 -14.92 -36.17
CA THR A 181 115.97 -15.58 -37.28
C THR A 181 116.76 -14.59 -38.12
N TRP A 182 116.19 -13.42 -38.44
CA TRP A 182 116.92 -12.37 -39.16
C TRP A 182 118.15 -11.90 -38.37
N SER A 183 118.01 -11.63 -37.07
CA SER A 183 119.13 -11.21 -36.20
C SER A 183 120.24 -12.28 -36.07
N ALA A 184 119.89 -13.56 -36.22
CA ALA A 184 120.85 -14.67 -36.21
C ALA A 184 121.57 -14.85 -37.55
N ILE A 185 121.03 -14.31 -38.66
CA ILE A 185 121.61 -14.38 -40.02
C ILE A 185 122.42 -13.11 -40.34
N SER A 186 122.12 -11.98 -39.68
CA SER A 186 122.79 -10.69 -39.89
C SER A 186 124.04 -10.44 -39.01
N ASN A 187 124.55 -11.49 -38.33
CA ASN A 187 125.82 -11.51 -37.61
C ASN A 187 126.75 -12.57 -38.24
#